data_AF-A0A4U5WHN5-F1
#
_entry.id   AF-A0A4U5WHN5-F1
#
_cell.length_a   1.000
_cell.length_b   1.000
_cell.length_c   1.000
_cell.angle_alpha   90.00
_cell.angle_beta   90.00
_cell.angle_gamma   90.00
#
_symmetry.space_group_name_H-M   'P 1'
#
loop_
_entity.id
_entity.type
_entity.pdbx_description
1 polymer ?
#
loop_
_entity_poly.entity_id
_entity_poly.type
_entity_poly.pdbx_seq_one_letter_code
_entity_poly.pdbx_strand_id
1 'polypeptide(L)'
;MGSAALAAVLALAAVPAHAGTQQGKFTFKVSDPSYKKTDANGTFTGQVNMAGTVGRPAPMAWSFRTSPAVQAIATGRMTCSAGHMQLPYHNSHPNVAVNYFWHSSVPNNRRNKNYTLYGNCTFPVRVGGRTGRADLGFSFKYSLFDGLTPSMTVQDSGNPLDAYVSDLEIAYDS
;
A
#
# COMPACT_ATOMS: atom_id res chain seq x y z
N MET A 1 13.20 -23.47 46.54
CA MET A 1 13.53 -22.13 46.00
C MET A 1 13.15 -22.15 44.52
N GLY A 2 11.93 -21.73 44.19
CA GLY A 2 11.39 -21.79 42.83
C GLY A 2 11.81 -20.54 42.05
N SER A 3 12.49 -20.73 40.92
CA SER A 3 12.76 -19.66 39.97
C SER A 3 11.65 -19.66 38.92
N ALA A 4 10.86 -18.58 38.90
CA ALA A 4 9.89 -18.32 37.85
C ALA A 4 10.61 -17.74 36.63
N ALA A 5 10.52 -18.42 35.49
CA ALA A 5 10.98 -17.88 34.22
C ALA A 5 9.90 -16.94 33.65
N LEU A 6 10.21 -15.65 33.54
CA LEU A 6 9.43 -14.71 32.72
C LEU A 6 9.75 -14.98 31.26
N ALA A 7 8.81 -15.57 30.53
CA ALA A 7 8.84 -15.62 29.07
C ALA A 7 8.27 -14.30 28.53
N ALA A 8 9.15 -13.41 28.05
CA ALA A 8 8.75 -12.25 27.28
C ALA A 8 8.30 -12.71 25.89
N VAL A 9 7.00 -12.71 25.65
CA VAL A 9 6.44 -12.92 24.31
C VAL A 9 6.66 -11.64 23.50
N LEU A 10 7.71 -11.64 22.67
CA LEU A 10 7.89 -10.65 21.61
C LEU A 10 6.74 -10.80 20.62
N ALA A 11 5.72 -9.94 20.72
CA ALA A 11 4.73 -9.75 19.69
C ALA A 11 5.43 -9.14 18.46
N LEU A 12 5.92 -10.01 17.57
CA LEU A 12 6.23 -9.65 16.21
C LEU A 12 4.92 -9.15 15.59
N ALA A 13 4.82 -7.86 15.31
CA ALA A 13 3.81 -7.33 14.42
C ALA A 13 4.01 -8.03 13.08
N ALA A 14 3.22 -9.07 12.83
CA ALA A 14 3.17 -9.73 11.54
C ALA A 14 2.70 -8.68 10.55
N VAL A 15 3.62 -8.18 9.73
CA VAL A 15 3.25 -7.46 8.52
C VAL A 15 2.44 -8.46 7.71
N PRO A 16 1.18 -8.18 7.33
CA PRO A 16 0.43 -9.08 6.47
C PRO A 16 1.29 -9.34 5.24
N ALA A 17 1.70 -10.59 5.09
CA ALA A 17 2.40 -11.02 3.91
C ALA A 17 1.37 -11.02 2.79
N HIS A 18 1.42 -10.03 1.91
CA HIS A 18 0.79 -10.07 0.58
C HIS A 18 1.30 -11.31 -0.15
N ALA A 19 0.69 -12.47 0.12
CA ALA A 19 1.20 -13.75 -0.30
C ALA A 19 1.12 -13.86 -1.83
N GLY A 20 2.28 -13.83 -2.48
CA GLY A 20 2.57 -14.68 -3.63
C GLY A 20 2.07 -14.26 -5.02
N THR A 21 1.37 -13.13 -5.20
CA THR A 21 1.08 -12.69 -6.58
C THR A 21 2.29 -12.01 -7.21
N GLN A 22 2.68 -12.48 -8.39
CA GLN A 22 3.67 -11.80 -9.22
C GLN A 22 3.08 -10.44 -9.59
N GLN A 23 3.53 -9.38 -8.91
CA GLN A 23 3.08 -8.01 -9.14
C GLN A 23 4.04 -7.32 -10.13
N GLY A 24 3.48 -6.64 -11.12
CA GLY A 24 4.26 -5.84 -12.08
C GLY A 24 4.76 -4.54 -11.44
N LYS A 25 5.25 -3.61 -12.27
CA LYS A 25 5.82 -2.34 -11.79
C LYS A 25 5.40 -1.19 -12.67
N PHE A 26 4.88 -0.13 -12.06
CA PHE A 26 4.57 1.10 -12.77
C PHE A 26 5.81 1.99 -12.88
N THR A 27 6.10 2.52 -14.07
CA THR A 27 7.23 3.43 -14.25
C THR A 27 6.70 4.83 -14.54
N PHE A 28 6.82 5.73 -13.56
CA PHE A 28 6.50 7.14 -13.74
C PHE A 28 7.41 7.73 -14.81
N LYS A 29 6.79 8.38 -15.80
CA LYS A 29 7.45 9.09 -16.91
C LYS A 29 6.98 10.54 -16.92
N VAL A 30 7.70 11.43 -17.60
CA VAL A 30 7.21 12.81 -17.80
C VAL A 30 5.88 12.81 -18.56
N SER A 31 5.72 11.91 -19.53
CA SER A 31 4.49 11.70 -20.29
C SER A 31 3.40 10.93 -19.53
N ASP A 32 3.76 10.27 -18.43
CA ASP A 32 2.86 9.45 -17.61
C ASP A 32 3.21 9.58 -16.12
N PRO A 33 2.93 10.76 -15.52
CA PRO A 33 3.37 11.11 -14.17
C PRO A 33 2.41 10.62 -13.09
N SER A 34 1.35 9.88 -13.45
CA SER A 34 0.26 9.50 -12.55
C SER A 34 -0.16 8.05 -12.74
N TYR A 35 -0.43 7.38 -11.64
CA TYR A 35 -1.02 6.05 -11.59
C TYR A 35 -2.38 6.13 -10.89
N LYS A 36 -3.36 5.37 -11.38
CA LYS A 36 -4.66 5.17 -10.72
C LYS A 36 -5.11 3.73 -10.95
N LYS A 37 -5.55 3.08 -9.88
CA LYS A 37 -6.21 1.78 -9.94
C LYS A 37 -7.38 1.74 -8.97
N THR A 38 -8.47 1.14 -9.41
CA THR A 38 -9.64 0.84 -8.60
C THR A 38 -9.87 -0.66 -8.65
N ASP A 39 -10.15 -1.26 -7.51
CA ASP A 39 -10.53 -2.66 -7.35
C ASP A 39 -11.70 -2.80 -6.37
N ALA A 40 -11.98 -4.04 -5.93
CA ALA A 40 -13.08 -4.31 -5.00
C ALA A 40 -12.90 -3.64 -3.62
N ASN A 41 -11.67 -3.35 -3.20
CA ASN A 41 -11.37 -2.84 -1.88
C ASN A 41 -11.22 -1.32 -1.84
N GLY A 42 -10.87 -0.69 -2.96
CA GLY A 42 -10.75 0.76 -3.00
C GLY A 42 -10.17 1.33 -4.29
N THR A 43 -9.74 2.59 -4.18
CA THR A 43 -9.03 3.31 -5.23
C THR A 43 -7.72 3.81 -4.67
N PHE A 44 -6.63 3.46 -5.37
CA PHE A 44 -5.28 3.95 -5.11
C PHE A 44 -4.83 4.90 -6.22
N THR A 45 -4.10 5.94 -5.84
CA THR A 45 -3.43 6.84 -6.77
C THR A 45 -1.97 7.04 -6.38
N GLY A 46 -1.10 7.20 -7.37
CA GLY A 46 0.28 7.67 -7.20
C GLY A 46 0.59 8.80 -8.17
N GLN A 47 1.40 9.78 -7.79
CA GLN A 47 1.77 10.90 -8.64
C GLN A 47 3.19 11.38 -8.32
N VAL A 48 3.95 11.69 -9.36
CA VAL A 48 5.28 12.30 -9.25
C VAL A 48 5.36 13.52 -10.15
N ASN A 49 5.86 14.66 -9.64
CA ASN A 49 6.23 15.78 -10.49
C ASN A 49 7.56 15.48 -11.23
N MET A 50 7.47 14.69 -12.30
CA MET A 50 8.63 14.20 -13.04
C MET A 50 9.42 15.32 -13.73
N ALA A 51 8.74 16.34 -14.26
CA ALA A 51 9.40 17.47 -14.91
C ALA A 51 10.10 18.39 -13.89
N GLY A 52 9.46 18.66 -12.76
CA GLY A 52 9.99 19.52 -11.71
C GLY A 52 11.14 18.90 -10.90
N THR A 53 11.48 17.63 -11.11
CA THR A 53 12.48 16.89 -10.31
C THR A 53 13.57 16.26 -11.17
N VAL A 54 13.84 16.82 -12.35
CA VAL A 54 15.00 16.40 -13.15
C VAL A 54 16.29 16.71 -12.38
N GLY A 55 17.21 15.74 -12.32
CA GLY A 55 18.49 15.86 -11.61
C GLY A 55 18.43 15.81 -10.07
N ARG A 56 17.24 15.64 -9.46
CA ARG A 56 17.06 15.57 -8.01
C ARG A 56 16.09 14.48 -7.59
N PRO A 57 16.11 14.03 -6.32
CA PRO A 57 15.09 13.13 -5.81
C PRO A 57 13.70 13.76 -5.89
N ALA A 58 12.69 12.93 -6.11
CA ALA A 58 11.31 13.34 -6.27
C ALA A 58 10.42 12.79 -5.14
N PRO A 59 9.47 13.59 -4.62
CA PRO A 59 8.38 13.05 -3.84
C PRO A 59 7.41 12.23 -4.72
N MET A 60 6.96 11.08 -4.22
CA MET A 60 5.84 10.32 -4.80
C MET A 60 4.63 10.49 -3.87
N ALA A 61 3.71 11.36 -4.29
CA ALA A 61 2.45 11.57 -3.62
C ALA A 61 1.52 10.40 -3.90
N TRP A 62 0.79 9.93 -2.89
CA TRP A 62 -0.14 8.82 -3.05
C TRP A 62 -1.40 9.03 -2.25
N SER A 63 -2.47 8.35 -2.64
CA SER A 63 -3.69 8.27 -1.86
C SER A 63 -4.36 6.91 -1.97
N PHE A 64 -5.17 6.58 -0.96
CA PHE A 64 -6.04 5.41 -0.91
C PHE A 64 -7.40 5.80 -0.33
N ARG A 65 -8.45 5.28 -0.95
CA ARG A 65 -9.82 5.38 -0.45
C ARG A 65 -10.51 4.03 -0.55
N THR A 66 -11.10 3.56 0.55
CA THR A 66 -11.88 2.33 0.59
C THR A 66 -13.07 2.37 -0.37
N SER A 67 -13.48 1.21 -0.87
CA SER A 67 -14.67 1.07 -1.71
C SER A 67 -15.96 1.21 -0.88
N PRO A 68 -17.10 1.54 -1.50
CA PRO A 68 -18.39 1.53 -0.81
C PRO A 68 -18.73 0.17 -0.16
N ALA A 69 -18.31 -0.95 -0.77
CA ALA A 69 -18.54 -2.29 -0.23
C ALA A 69 -17.76 -2.51 1.07
N VAL A 70 -16.49 -2.10 1.13
CA VAL A 70 -15.69 -2.14 2.37
C VAL A 70 -16.29 -1.23 3.43
N GLN A 71 -16.75 -0.03 3.06
CA GLN A 71 -17.38 0.90 3.99
C GLN A 71 -18.68 0.34 4.57
N ALA A 72 -19.46 -0.40 3.79
CA ALA A 72 -20.74 -0.95 4.21
C ALA A 72 -20.62 -2.06 5.27
N ILE A 73 -19.50 -2.80 5.30
CA ILE A 73 -19.28 -3.86 6.29
C ILE A 73 -18.61 -3.35 7.57
N ALA A 74 -18.05 -2.15 7.57
CA ALA A 74 -17.35 -1.59 8.71
C ALA A 74 -18.33 -1.14 9.81
N THR A 75 -18.03 -1.50 11.05
CA THR A 75 -18.84 -1.13 12.23
C THR A 75 -18.16 -0.09 13.11
N GLY A 76 -16.96 0.35 12.76
CA GLY A 76 -16.19 1.29 13.56
C GLY A 76 -15.07 1.97 12.79
N ARG A 77 -14.17 2.60 13.56
CA ARG A 77 -13.05 3.39 13.05
C ARG A 77 -11.87 2.49 12.68
N MET A 78 -11.06 2.96 11.73
CA MET A 78 -9.87 2.26 11.26
C MET A 78 -8.60 2.79 11.92
N THR A 79 -7.61 1.92 12.05
CA THR A 79 -6.22 2.29 12.28
C THR A 79 -5.42 1.91 11.06
N CYS A 80 -4.81 2.89 10.40
CA CYS A 80 -4.07 2.70 9.17
C CYS A 80 -2.58 3.00 9.34
N SER A 81 -1.71 2.22 8.70
CA SER A 81 -0.28 2.47 8.65
C SER A 81 0.30 2.13 7.27
N ALA A 82 1.19 2.97 6.77
CA ALA A 82 1.91 2.78 5.53
C ALA A 82 3.42 2.88 5.77
N GLY A 83 4.17 2.15 4.96
CA GLY A 83 5.62 2.12 5.00
C GLY A 83 6.22 1.90 3.61
N HIS A 84 7.54 1.94 3.55
CA HIS A 84 8.26 1.79 2.30
C HIS A 84 9.47 0.87 2.47
N MET A 85 9.68 -0.05 1.53
CA MET A 85 10.71 -1.08 1.70
C MET A 85 12.13 -0.56 1.52
N GLN A 86 12.33 0.45 0.68
CA GLN A 86 13.66 0.95 0.31
C GLN A 86 14.00 2.33 0.87
N LEU A 87 13.05 2.99 1.54
CA LEU A 87 13.21 4.37 2.01
C LEU A 87 12.71 4.46 3.45
N PRO A 88 13.33 5.28 4.30
CA PRO A 88 12.87 5.49 5.67
C PRO A 88 11.61 6.35 5.66
N TYR A 89 10.47 5.71 5.39
CA TYR A 89 9.17 6.34 5.29
C TYR A 89 8.15 5.56 6.12
N HIS A 90 7.39 6.30 6.92
CA HIS A 90 6.28 5.77 7.71
C HIS A 90 5.16 6.80 7.77
N ASN A 91 3.92 6.34 7.76
CA ASN A 91 2.74 7.16 7.92
C ASN A 91 1.70 6.37 8.72
N SER A 92 1.20 6.93 9.82
CA SER A 92 0.25 6.24 10.71
C SER A 92 -0.91 7.17 11.05
N HIS A 93 -2.12 6.62 10.98
CA HIS A 93 -3.38 7.30 11.23
C HIS A 93 -4.24 6.42 12.14
N PRO A 94 -4.15 6.61 13.46
CA PRO A 94 -5.04 5.93 14.38
C PRO A 94 -6.44 6.53 14.31
N ASN A 95 -7.45 5.70 14.51
CA ASN A 95 -8.81 6.14 14.78
C ASN A 95 -9.40 7.06 13.69
N VAL A 96 -9.32 6.69 12.41
CA VAL A 96 -9.92 7.42 11.27
C VAL A 96 -11.24 6.80 10.83
N ALA A 97 -12.09 7.57 10.15
CA ALA A 97 -13.33 7.02 9.57
C ALA A 97 -13.02 6.03 8.44
N VAL A 98 -13.86 5.00 8.24
CA VAL A 98 -13.66 4.00 7.17
C VAL A 98 -13.59 4.63 5.77
N ASN A 99 -14.28 5.75 5.56
CA ASN A 99 -14.29 6.49 4.29
C ASN A 99 -13.21 7.59 4.20
N TYR A 100 -12.28 7.63 5.16
CA TYR A 100 -11.20 8.61 5.19
C TYR A 100 -10.37 8.55 3.90
N PHE A 101 -10.12 9.72 3.31
CA PHE A 101 -9.22 9.84 2.18
C PHE A 101 -7.78 9.84 2.73
N TRP A 102 -7.14 8.68 2.69
CA TRP A 102 -5.81 8.51 3.25
C TRP A 102 -4.76 8.87 2.21
N HIS A 103 -3.93 9.88 2.49
CA HIS A 103 -2.91 10.33 1.55
C HIS A 103 -1.63 10.76 2.25
N SER A 104 -0.52 10.70 1.54
CA SER A 104 0.80 11.13 2.01
C SER A 104 1.76 11.26 0.81
N SER A 105 3.04 11.52 1.09
CA SER A 105 4.08 11.58 0.07
C SER A 105 5.35 10.88 0.56
N VAL A 106 5.85 9.93 -0.23
CA VAL A 106 7.14 9.28 0.00
C VAL A 106 8.24 10.22 -0.52
N PRO A 107 9.13 10.75 0.32
CA PRO A 107 10.20 11.64 -0.12
C PRO A 107 11.36 10.84 -0.76
N ASN A 108 12.30 11.56 -1.39
CA ASN A 108 13.60 11.02 -1.78
C ASN A 108 13.62 9.87 -2.81
N ASN A 109 12.59 9.73 -3.64
CA ASN A 109 12.61 8.76 -4.74
C ASN A 109 13.62 9.19 -5.80
N ARG A 110 14.53 8.29 -6.15
CA ARG A 110 15.54 8.49 -7.19
C ARG A 110 15.12 7.78 -8.46
N ARG A 111 15.55 8.31 -9.60
CA ARG A 111 15.32 7.71 -10.92
C ARG A 111 16.05 6.36 -11.03
N ASN A 112 15.51 5.46 -11.85
CA ASN A 112 16.03 4.10 -12.09
C ASN A 112 16.20 3.23 -10.83
N LYS A 113 15.40 3.49 -9.80
CA LYS A 113 15.31 2.63 -8.62
C LYS A 113 13.92 2.01 -8.54
N ASN A 114 13.88 0.76 -8.09
CA ASN A 114 12.66 0.03 -7.84
C ASN A 114 12.22 0.28 -6.40
N TYR A 115 10.94 0.53 -6.23
CA TYR A 115 10.34 0.93 -4.98
C TYR A 115 9.07 0.14 -4.70
N THR A 116 8.82 -0.10 -3.42
CA THR A 116 7.61 -0.76 -2.92
C THR A 116 7.06 0.07 -1.77
N LEU A 117 5.89 0.69 -2.00
CA LEU A 117 5.04 1.27 -0.98
C LEU A 117 4.05 0.19 -0.53
N TYR A 118 3.78 0.10 0.76
CA TYR A 118 2.73 -0.75 1.30
C TYR A 118 1.91 0.01 2.34
N GLY A 119 0.68 -0.45 2.54
CA GLY A 119 -0.22 0.07 3.56
C GLY A 119 -1.13 -1.01 4.11
N ASN A 120 -1.62 -0.78 5.32
CA ASN A 120 -2.51 -1.67 6.04
C ASN A 120 -3.50 -0.83 6.86
N CYS A 121 -4.77 -1.22 6.86
CA CYS A 121 -5.80 -0.65 7.72
C CYS A 121 -6.56 -1.76 8.44
N THR A 122 -6.69 -1.68 9.77
CA THR A 122 -7.50 -2.62 10.55
C THR A 122 -8.74 -1.94 11.13
N PHE A 123 -9.88 -2.63 11.12
CA PHE A 123 -11.15 -2.09 11.63
C PHE A 123 -12.15 -3.19 11.98
N PRO A 124 -13.08 -2.94 12.92
CA PRO A 124 -14.14 -3.90 13.21
C PRO A 124 -15.17 -3.94 12.07
N VAL A 125 -15.72 -5.13 11.82
CA VAL A 125 -16.70 -5.38 10.75
C VAL A 125 -17.88 -6.20 11.23
N ARG A 126 -18.97 -6.19 10.46
CA ARG A 126 -20.08 -7.11 10.59
C ARG A 126 -20.54 -7.59 9.22
N VAL A 127 -20.43 -8.90 8.97
CA VAL A 127 -20.77 -9.53 7.69
C VAL A 127 -21.69 -10.71 7.95
N GLY A 128 -22.84 -10.76 7.28
CA GLY A 128 -23.81 -11.85 7.45
C GLY A 128 -24.28 -12.03 8.91
N GLY A 129 -24.36 -10.93 9.67
CA GLY A 129 -24.75 -10.95 11.08
C GLY A 129 -23.61 -11.24 12.07
N ARG A 130 -22.47 -11.76 11.62
CA ARG A 130 -21.29 -12.09 12.44
C ARG A 130 -20.35 -10.89 12.58
N THR A 131 -19.82 -10.68 13.78
CA THR A 131 -18.81 -9.65 14.06
C THR A 131 -17.41 -10.20 13.82
N GLY A 132 -16.47 -9.30 13.56
CA GLY A 132 -15.06 -9.65 13.40
C GLY A 132 -14.18 -8.41 13.21
N ARG A 133 -12.95 -8.66 12.79
CA ARG A 133 -11.98 -7.63 12.39
C ARG A 133 -11.54 -7.85 10.95
N ALA A 134 -11.53 -6.76 10.19
CA ALA A 134 -10.93 -6.73 8.87
C ALA A 134 -9.49 -6.21 8.95
N ASP A 135 -8.65 -6.78 8.09
CA ASP A 135 -7.31 -6.31 7.74
C ASP A 135 -7.31 -6.02 6.23
N LEU A 136 -7.14 -4.74 5.88
CA LEU A 136 -7.13 -4.25 4.50
C LEU A 136 -5.72 -3.81 4.14
N GLY A 137 -5.03 -4.63 3.34
CA GLY A 137 -3.69 -4.39 2.86
C GLY A 137 -3.65 -3.79 1.45
N PHE A 138 -2.56 -3.08 1.14
CA PHE A 138 -2.18 -2.80 -0.25
C PHE A 138 -0.66 -2.80 -0.44
N SER A 139 -0.23 -3.07 -1.67
CA SER A 139 1.15 -2.94 -2.13
C SER A 139 1.19 -2.26 -3.50
N PHE A 140 2.13 -1.33 -3.68
CA PHE A 140 2.38 -0.64 -4.95
C PHE A 140 3.86 -0.68 -5.32
N LYS A 141 4.18 -1.32 -6.45
CA LYS A 141 5.54 -1.40 -6.99
C LYS A 141 5.74 -0.37 -8.10
N TYR A 142 6.77 0.46 -7.96
CA TYR A 142 7.02 1.54 -8.91
C TYR A 142 8.50 1.85 -9.12
N SER A 143 8.78 2.65 -10.16
CA SER A 143 10.06 3.28 -10.42
C SER A 143 9.87 4.63 -11.11
N LEU A 144 10.90 5.48 -11.10
CA LEU A 144 10.91 6.76 -11.82
C LEU A 144 11.86 6.65 -13.01
N PHE A 145 11.39 6.97 -14.21
CA PHE A 145 12.20 6.94 -15.43
C PHE A 145 13.29 8.02 -15.41
N ASP A 146 14.49 7.71 -15.91
CA ASP A 146 15.62 8.64 -15.96
C ASP A 146 15.56 9.63 -17.13
N GLY A 147 14.85 9.31 -18.21
CA GLY A 147 14.82 10.12 -19.43
C GLY A 147 15.99 9.86 -20.39
N LEU A 148 16.90 8.94 -20.08
CA LEU A 148 18.14 8.70 -20.84
C LEU A 148 18.28 7.25 -21.31
N THR A 149 17.76 6.30 -20.54
CA THR A 149 17.76 4.91 -20.97
C THR A 149 16.59 4.74 -21.95
N PRO A 150 16.80 4.32 -23.22
CA PRO A 150 15.69 3.95 -24.08
C PRO A 150 14.80 2.99 -23.31
N SER A 151 13.50 3.29 -23.23
CA SER A 151 12.53 2.42 -22.59
C SER A 151 12.62 1.10 -23.33
N MET A 152 13.45 0.16 -22.87
CA MET A 152 13.45 -1.19 -23.40
C MET A 152 12.03 -1.66 -23.17
N THR A 153 11.29 -1.77 -24.27
CA THR A 153 10.11 -2.60 -24.38
C THR A 153 10.56 -3.97 -23.90
N VAL A 154 10.41 -4.21 -22.60
CA VAL A 154 10.26 -5.57 -22.10
C VAL A 154 9.07 -6.08 -22.91
N GLN A 155 9.36 -6.99 -23.83
CA GLN A 155 8.37 -7.81 -24.50
C GLN A 155 7.42 -8.30 -23.41
N ASP A 156 6.20 -7.79 -23.46
CA ASP A 156 5.08 -8.17 -22.61
C ASP A 156 4.68 -9.60 -22.98
N SER A 157 5.49 -10.57 -22.56
CA SER A 157 5.17 -11.98 -22.66
C SER A 157 4.25 -12.33 -21.50
N GLY A 158 2.95 -12.15 -21.74
CA GLY A 158 1.87 -12.72 -20.93
C GLY A 158 1.36 -11.82 -19.81
N ASN A 159 0.19 -11.22 -20.04
CA ASN A 159 -0.67 -10.50 -19.10
C ASN A 159 0.05 -9.44 -18.25
N PRO A 160 -0.16 -8.12 -18.49
CA PRO A 160 0.55 -7.10 -17.75
C PRO A 160 0.20 -7.23 -16.26
N LEU A 161 1.14 -7.73 -15.48
CA LEU A 161 0.96 -7.91 -14.06
C LEU A 161 0.68 -6.54 -13.43
N ASP A 162 -0.39 -6.45 -12.65
CA ASP A 162 -0.80 -5.17 -12.06
C ASP A 162 0.31 -4.66 -11.14
N ALA A 163 0.61 -3.36 -11.23
CA ALA A 163 1.60 -2.70 -10.39
C ALA A 163 1.09 -2.37 -8.98
N TYR A 164 -0.21 -2.53 -8.75
CA TYR A 164 -0.90 -2.33 -7.48
C TYR A 164 -1.78 -3.53 -7.19
N VAL A 165 -1.76 -3.97 -5.94
CA VAL A 165 -2.67 -5.00 -5.42
C VAL A 165 -3.20 -4.54 -4.07
N SER A 166 -4.43 -4.93 -3.77
CA SER A 166 -5.00 -4.81 -2.44
C SER A 166 -5.78 -6.08 -2.08
N ASP A 167 -5.86 -6.34 -0.79
CA ASP A 167 -6.45 -7.54 -0.22
C ASP A 167 -7.20 -7.19 1.07
N LEU A 168 -8.30 -7.89 1.30
CA LEU A 168 -9.13 -7.74 2.48
C LEU A 168 -9.29 -9.11 3.13
N GLU A 169 -8.70 -9.27 4.31
CA GLU A 169 -8.89 -10.45 5.15
C GLU A 169 -9.87 -10.11 6.29
N ILE A 170 -10.75 -11.05 6.63
CA ILE A 170 -11.71 -10.90 7.74
C ILE A 170 -11.55 -12.08 8.69
N ALA A 171 -11.15 -11.78 9.93
CA ALA A 171 -11.17 -12.72 11.04
C ALA A 171 -12.45 -12.52 11.86
N TYR A 172 -13.28 -13.56 11.97
CA TYR A 172 -14.52 -13.51 12.74
C TYR A 172 -14.27 -13.80 14.22
N ASP A 173 -15.05 -13.15 15.08
CA ASP A 173 -15.06 -13.48 16.51
C ASP A 173 -15.65 -14.90 16.69
N SER A 174 -15.09 -15.66 17.64
CA SER A 174 -15.51 -17.01 18.00
C SER A 174 -16.77 -17.03 18.86
#